data_AF-A0A8S3YCM1-F1
#
_entry.id   AF-A0A8S3YCM1-F1
#
_cell.length_a   1.000
_cell.length_b   1.000
_cell.length_c   1.000
_cell.angle_alpha   90.00
_cell.angle_beta   90.00
_cell.angle_gamma   90.00
#
_symmetry.space_group_name_H-M   'P 1'
#
loop_
_entity.id
_entity.type
_entity.pdbx_description
1 polymer ?
#
loop_
_entity_poly.entity_id
_entity_poly.type
_entity_poly.pdbx_seq_one_letter_code
_entity_poly.pdbx_strand_id
1 'polypeptide(L)'
;MKYNSDSRSFKRVIAKAKSEHIGRIGEKLVRLPSGIRAFWSLAKAVQGNFCQPSVPSMHREDDSLGHTAKEKADLLGSFFASNSSLDSEGSTPPANPRCECSMPEVQFTQRSVRKALLSLNIRKSSGPDGIPSTVDVCSIDGTSFNASFLVLPLPRRSPKIMEDGFRPLDP
;
A
#
# COMPACT_ATOMS: atom_id res chain seq x y z
N MET A 1 -24.28 -14.21 47.14
CA MET A 1 -24.26 -12.87 46.50
C MET A 1 -22.86 -12.34 46.11
N LYS A 2 -21.74 -12.99 46.49
CA LYS A 2 -20.37 -12.50 46.27
C LYS A 2 -19.85 -12.59 44.81
N TYR A 3 -20.26 -13.61 44.07
CA TYR A 3 -19.86 -13.77 42.66
C TYR A 3 -20.27 -12.59 41.76
N ASN A 4 -21.46 -12.01 41.97
CA ASN A 4 -21.96 -10.92 41.14
C ASN A 4 -21.20 -9.61 41.40
N SER A 5 -20.83 -9.32 42.66
CA SER A 5 -20.00 -8.16 42.99
C SER A 5 -18.61 -8.26 42.40
N ASP A 6 -17.99 -9.44 42.47
CA ASP A 6 -16.65 -9.68 41.95
C ASP A 6 -16.65 -9.65 40.41
N SER A 7 -17.64 -10.26 39.76
CA SER A 7 -17.80 -10.18 38.30
C SER A 7 -17.94 -8.73 37.81
N ARG A 8 -18.71 -7.90 38.51
CA ARG A 8 -18.86 -6.47 38.18
C ARG A 8 -17.57 -5.69 38.38
N SER A 9 -16.79 -5.97 39.42
CA SER A 9 -15.53 -5.28 39.66
C SER A 9 -14.51 -5.59 38.55
N PHE A 10 -14.36 -6.86 38.16
CA PHE A 10 -13.48 -7.24 37.04
C PHE A 10 -13.90 -6.59 35.72
N LYS A 11 -15.19 -6.62 35.39
CA LYS A 11 -15.72 -5.95 34.18
C LYS A 11 -15.41 -4.45 34.18
N ARG A 12 -15.53 -3.78 35.33
CA ARG A 12 -15.17 -2.36 35.48
C ARG A 12 -13.68 -2.11 35.25
N VAL A 13 -12.81 -2.95 35.80
CA VAL A 13 -11.35 -2.84 35.60
C VAL A 13 -11.00 -3.02 34.12
N ILE A 14 -11.56 -4.02 33.46
CA ILE A 14 -11.33 -4.26 32.02
C ILE A 14 -11.86 -3.08 31.19
N ALA A 15 -13.06 -2.58 31.49
CA ALA A 15 -13.63 -1.44 30.79
C ALA A 15 -12.77 -0.18 30.95
N LYS A 16 -12.30 0.09 32.17
CA LYS A 16 -11.40 1.21 32.48
C LYS A 16 -10.06 1.07 31.74
N ALA A 17 -9.44 -0.10 31.77
CA ALA A 17 -8.19 -0.35 31.06
C ALA A 17 -8.34 -0.14 29.54
N LYS A 18 -9.47 -0.57 28.96
CA LYS A 18 -9.79 -0.36 27.55
C LYS A 18 -9.99 1.12 27.22
N SER A 19 -10.75 1.87 28.02
CA SER A 19 -10.97 3.30 27.78
C SER A 19 -9.68 4.11 27.91
N GLU A 20 -8.85 3.81 28.91
CA GLU A 20 -7.52 4.44 29.08
C GLU A 20 -6.59 4.13 27.90
N HIS A 21 -6.63 2.91 27.38
CA HIS A 21 -5.85 2.55 26.19
C HIS A 21 -6.29 3.35 24.96
N ILE A 22 -7.60 3.44 24.72
CA ILE A 22 -8.16 4.23 23.61
C ILE A 22 -7.80 5.71 23.76
N GLY A 23 -7.91 6.27 24.96
CA GLY A 23 -7.50 7.65 25.26
C GLY A 23 -6.02 7.91 24.93
N ARG A 24 -5.12 7.03 25.39
CA ARG A 24 -3.67 7.12 25.10
C ARG A 24 -3.36 7.05 23.61
N ILE A 25 -4.09 6.25 22.85
CA ILE A 25 -3.94 6.17 21.39
C ILE A 25 -4.42 7.46 20.72
N GLY A 26 -5.56 8.01 21.16
CA GLY A 26 -6.09 9.29 20.68
C GLY A 26 -5.10 10.43 20.90
N GLU A 27 -4.53 10.54 22.11
CA GLU A 27 -3.50 11.54 22.42
C GLU A 27 -2.26 11.40 21.51
N LYS A 28 -1.82 10.17 21.22
CA LYS A 28 -0.71 9.94 20.30
C LYS A 28 -1.04 10.40 18.88
N LEU A 29 -2.26 10.17 18.41
CA LEU A 29 -2.70 10.64 17.09
C LEU A 29 -2.73 12.17 17.00
N VAL A 30 -3.20 12.86 18.04
CA VAL A 30 -3.22 14.34 18.09
C VAL A 30 -1.81 14.93 18.08
N ARG A 31 -0.83 14.28 18.73
CA ARG A 31 0.56 14.77 18.80
C ARG A 31 1.36 14.55 17.51
N LEU A 32 0.95 13.61 16.66
CA LEU A 32 1.67 13.28 15.44
C LEU A 32 1.16 14.17 14.28
N PRO A 33 2.03 14.91 13.57
CA PRO A 33 1.58 15.72 12.44
C PRO A 33 0.99 14.86 11.32
N SER A 34 -0.13 15.30 10.75
CA SER A 34 -0.76 14.67 9.59
C SER A 34 0.18 14.78 8.37
N GLY A 35 0.86 13.70 8.03
CA GLY A 35 1.84 13.68 6.93
C GLY A 35 3.03 12.75 7.17
N ILE A 36 3.31 12.39 8.43
CA ILE A 36 4.38 11.45 8.75
C ILE A 36 3.91 9.99 8.74
N ARG A 37 4.80 9.08 8.35
CA ARG A 37 4.51 7.63 8.29
C ARG A 37 4.02 7.08 9.63
N ALA A 38 4.55 7.58 10.74
CA ALA A 38 4.17 7.14 12.09
C ALA A 38 2.69 7.41 12.39
N PHE A 39 2.16 8.56 11.96
CA PHE A 39 0.74 8.89 12.09
C PHE A 39 -0.12 7.86 11.35
N TRP A 40 0.15 7.66 10.06
CA TRP A 40 -0.64 6.74 9.23
C TRP A 40 -0.50 5.28 9.66
N SER A 41 0.68 4.87 10.15
CA SER A 41 0.89 3.54 10.71
C SER A 41 0.04 3.31 11.94
N LEU A 42 0.00 4.28 12.86
CA LEU A 42 -0.82 4.20 14.07
C LEU A 42 -2.31 4.26 13.74
N ALA A 43 -2.73 5.19 12.90
CA ALA A 43 -4.12 5.34 12.46
C ALA A 43 -4.65 4.04 11.81
N LYS A 44 -3.85 3.43 10.92
CA LYS A 44 -4.19 2.15 10.28
C LYS A 44 -4.33 1.01 11.29
N ALA A 45 -3.40 0.90 12.24
CA ALA A 45 -3.46 -0.13 13.27
C ALA A 45 -4.73 -0.01 14.13
N VAL A 46 -5.14 1.22 14.45
CA VAL A 46 -6.33 1.51 15.27
C VAL A 46 -7.62 1.29 14.48
N GLN A 47 -7.64 1.64 13.21
CA GLN A 47 -8.79 1.45 12.32
C GLN A 47 -8.96 0.00 11.85
N GLY A 48 -8.08 -0.93 12.28
CA GLY A 48 -8.13 -2.31 11.83
C GLY A 48 -7.78 -2.46 10.35
N ASN A 49 -6.69 -1.83 9.91
CA ASN A 49 -6.11 -1.95 8.57
C ASN A 49 -7.04 -1.64 7.39
N PHE A 50 -7.99 -0.70 7.53
CA PHE A 50 -8.94 -0.38 6.45
C PHE A 50 -9.51 -1.64 5.79
N CYS A 51 -9.78 -2.70 6.57
CA CYS A 51 -10.43 -3.93 6.07
C CYS A 51 -11.88 -3.69 5.62
N GLN A 52 -12.30 -2.42 5.51
CA GLN A 52 -13.50 -2.03 4.79
C GLN A 52 -13.28 -2.39 3.32
N PRO A 53 -14.21 -3.12 2.68
CA PRO A 53 -14.09 -3.40 1.26
C PRO A 53 -13.96 -2.07 0.51
N SER A 54 -12.88 -1.90 -0.26
CA SER A 54 -12.58 -0.66 -0.99
C SER A 54 -13.64 -0.27 -2.01
N VAL A 55 -14.45 -1.25 -2.42
CA VAL A 55 -15.55 -1.13 -3.35
C VAL A 55 -16.82 -1.59 -2.64
N PRO A 56 -17.95 -0.87 -2.73
CA PRO A 56 -19.24 -1.32 -2.24
C PRO A 56 -19.61 -2.73 -2.76
N SER A 57 -20.56 -3.39 -2.11
CA SER A 57 -21.11 -4.65 -2.63
C SER A 57 -21.72 -4.40 -4.00
N MET A 58 -21.45 -5.27 -4.97
CA MET A 58 -21.94 -5.12 -6.33
C MET A 58 -23.08 -6.09 -6.60
N HIS A 59 -24.05 -5.65 -7.37
CA HIS A 59 -25.17 -6.49 -7.78
C HIS A 59 -24.71 -7.48 -8.85
N ARG A 60 -25.12 -8.73 -8.70
CA ARG A 60 -25.05 -9.75 -9.74
C ARG A 60 -26.33 -9.71 -10.59
N GLU A 61 -26.32 -10.46 -11.69
CA GLU A 61 -27.50 -10.61 -12.57
C GLU A 61 -28.66 -11.36 -11.91
N ASP A 62 -28.40 -12.14 -10.87
CA ASP A 62 -29.39 -12.87 -10.06
C ASP A 62 -29.91 -12.05 -8.86
N ASP A 63 -29.72 -10.73 -8.87
CA ASP A 63 -30.00 -9.78 -7.77
C ASP A 63 -29.26 -10.07 -6.46
N SER A 64 -28.32 -11.02 -6.43
CA SER A 64 -27.49 -11.27 -5.27
C SER A 64 -26.33 -10.28 -5.17
N LEU A 65 -25.77 -10.13 -3.96
CA LEU A 65 -24.66 -9.20 -3.72
C LEU A 65 -23.31 -9.93 -3.68
N GLY A 66 -22.34 -9.41 -4.45
CA GLY A 66 -20.93 -9.77 -4.40
C GLY A 66 -20.22 -9.00 -3.29
N HIS A 67 -19.75 -9.69 -2.27
CA HIS A 67 -19.13 -9.09 -1.08
C HIS A 67 -17.61 -9.26 -1.08
N THR A 68 -17.12 -10.34 -1.67
CA THR A 68 -15.70 -10.71 -1.69
C THR A 68 -14.95 -9.97 -2.79
N ALA A 69 -13.67 -9.66 -2.56
CA ALA A 69 -12.83 -9.01 -3.56
C ALA A 69 -12.75 -9.79 -4.89
N LYS A 70 -12.69 -11.13 -4.82
CA LYS A 70 -12.68 -12.01 -5.99
C LYS A 70 -13.97 -11.87 -6.81
N GLU A 71 -15.12 -12.03 -6.15
CA GLU A 71 -16.43 -11.91 -6.80
C GLU A 71 -16.60 -10.55 -7.49
N LYS A 72 -16.09 -9.49 -6.86
CA LYS A 72 -16.12 -8.15 -7.45
C LYS A 72 -15.23 -8.03 -8.68
N ALA A 73 -14.02 -8.58 -8.64
CA ALA A 73 -13.13 -8.58 -9.79
C ALA A 73 -13.74 -9.35 -10.97
N ASP A 74 -14.35 -10.50 -10.69
CA ASP A 74 -14.97 -11.34 -11.71
C ASP A 74 -16.16 -10.62 -12.38
N LEU A 75 -17.02 -9.94 -11.60
CA LEU A 75 -18.14 -9.13 -12.11
C LEU A 75 -17.68 -7.96 -12.98
N LEU A 76 -16.63 -7.25 -12.56
CA LEU A 76 -16.08 -6.16 -13.38
C LEU A 76 -15.47 -6.72 -14.67
N GLY A 77 -14.75 -7.84 -14.58
CA GLY A 77 -14.16 -8.51 -15.74
C GLY A 77 -15.21 -8.91 -16.78
N SER A 78 -16.30 -9.55 -16.34
CA SER A 78 -17.40 -9.93 -17.24
C SER A 78 -18.11 -8.70 -17.82
N PHE A 79 -18.37 -7.67 -17.01
CA PHE A 79 -19.00 -6.43 -17.46
C PHE A 79 -18.16 -5.71 -18.53
N PHE A 80 -16.85 -5.63 -18.35
CA PHE A 80 -15.99 -5.01 -19.36
C PHE A 80 -15.87 -5.89 -20.60
N ALA A 81 -15.77 -7.22 -20.44
CA ALA A 81 -15.69 -8.13 -21.58
C ALA A 81 -16.95 -8.06 -22.46
N SER A 82 -18.14 -7.99 -21.86
CA SER A 82 -19.41 -7.90 -22.60
C SER A 82 -19.57 -6.58 -23.35
N ASN A 83 -19.04 -5.49 -22.81
CA ASN A 83 -19.07 -4.17 -23.45
C ASN A 83 -17.86 -3.90 -24.37
N SER A 84 -16.83 -4.75 -24.34
CA SER A 84 -15.60 -4.62 -25.13
C SER A 84 -15.65 -5.50 -26.39
N SER A 85 -16.75 -5.47 -27.12
CA SER A 85 -16.86 -6.09 -28.44
C SER A 85 -16.21 -5.19 -29.50
N LEU A 86 -14.88 -5.11 -29.48
CA LEU A 86 -14.16 -4.61 -30.65
C LEU A 86 -14.07 -5.77 -31.63
N ASP A 87 -14.76 -5.62 -32.76
CA ASP A 87 -14.70 -6.58 -33.84
C ASP A 87 -13.27 -6.60 -34.40
N SER A 88 -12.58 -7.74 -34.24
CA SER A 88 -11.19 -7.93 -34.68
C SER A 88 -11.09 -8.02 -36.21
N GLU A 89 -12.23 -8.04 -36.91
CA GLU A 89 -12.32 -8.06 -38.36
C GLU A 89 -12.16 -6.64 -38.92
N GLY A 90 -10.92 -6.20 -39.13
CA GLY A 90 -10.61 -5.08 -40.03
C GLY A 90 -10.78 -3.66 -39.48
N SER A 91 -11.13 -3.49 -38.21
CA SER A 91 -11.23 -2.17 -37.58
C SER A 91 -9.84 -1.55 -37.36
N THR A 92 -9.36 -0.72 -38.29
CA THR A 92 -8.23 0.17 -38.00
C THR A 92 -8.69 1.21 -36.97
N PRO A 93 -7.90 1.46 -35.90
CA PRO A 93 -8.22 2.53 -34.97
C PRO A 93 -8.40 3.84 -35.76
N PRO A 94 -9.31 4.74 -35.33
CA PRO A 94 -9.50 6.01 -36.01
C PRO A 94 -8.15 6.67 -36.23
N ALA A 95 -7.88 7.07 -37.46
CA ALA A 95 -6.63 7.71 -37.82
C ALA A 95 -6.55 9.04 -37.05
N ASN A 96 -5.99 8.98 -35.84
CA ASN A 96 -5.64 10.17 -35.10
C ASN A 96 -4.74 11.01 -36.02
N PRO A 97 -4.96 12.33 -36.13
CA PRO A 97 -4.06 13.17 -36.88
C PRO A 97 -2.65 12.88 -36.35
N ARG A 98 -1.76 12.43 -37.23
CA ARG A 98 -0.37 12.22 -36.87
C ARG A 98 0.15 13.58 -36.41
N CYS A 99 0.36 13.75 -35.11
CA CYS A 99 1.13 14.87 -34.60
C CYS A 99 2.50 14.72 -35.25
N GLU A 100 2.92 15.65 -36.11
CA GLU A 100 4.30 15.71 -36.63
C GLU A 100 5.30 16.18 -35.56
N CYS A 101 4.97 15.87 -34.31
CA CYS A 101 5.67 16.26 -33.12
C CYS A 101 6.81 15.25 -32.95
N SER A 102 7.91 15.49 -33.66
CA SER A 102 9.14 14.74 -33.45
C SER A 102 9.80 15.22 -32.16
N MET A 103 10.12 14.29 -31.27
CA MET A 103 10.90 14.62 -30.07
C MET A 103 12.30 15.07 -30.53
N PRO A 104 12.78 16.25 -30.12
CA PRO A 104 14.13 16.68 -30.47
C PRO A 104 15.14 15.70 -29.89
N GLU A 105 16.29 15.59 -30.57
CA GLU A 105 17.38 14.73 -30.12
C GLU A 105 17.81 15.10 -28.70
N VAL A 106 17.71 14.14 -27.78
CA VAL A 106 18.02 14.35 -26.37
C VAL A 106 19.53 14.28 -26.17
N GLN A 107 20.17 15.44 -26.03
CA GLN A 107 21.59 15.54 -25.74
C GLN A 107 21.85 15.45 -24.23
N PHE A 108 22.57 14.42 -23.79
CA PHE A 108 23.01 14.28 -22.40
C PHE A 108 24.39 14.92 -22.23
N THR A 109 24.47 15.95 -21.39
CA THR A 109 25.76 16.54 -20.99
C THR A 109 26.06 16.16 -19.56
N GLN A 110 27.33 16.01 -19.20
CA GLN A 110 27.71 15.74 -17.81
C GLN A 110 27.13 16.79 -16.85
N ARG A 111 27.05 18.05 -17.29
CA ARG A 111 26.44 19.14 -16.53
C ARG A 111 24.94 18.94 -16.32
N SER A 112 24.18 18.55 -17.35
CA SER A 112 22.73 18.33 -17.22
C SER A 112 22.43 17.14 -16.30
N VAL A 113 23.21 16.05 -16.42
CA VAL A 113 23.09 14.88 -15.54
C VAL A 113 23.40 15.25 -14.08
N ARG A 114 24.51 15.96 -13.83
CA ARG A 114 24.85 16.43 -12.46
C ARG A 114 23.76 17.33 -11.87
N LYS A 115 23.21 18.26 -12.66
CA LYS A 115 22.12 19.15 -12.22
C LYS A 115 20.87 18.34 -11.85
N ALA A 116 20.52 17.34 -12.65
CA ALA A 116 19.37 16.47 -12.38
C ALA A 116 19.55 15.67 -11.08
N LEU A 117 20.72 15.05 -10.88
CA LEU A 117 21.04 14.30 -9.66
C LEU A 117 21.02 15.19 -8.41
N LEU A 118 21.58 16.40 -8.47
CA LEU A 118 21.56 17.35 -7.36
C LEU A 118 20.15 17.89 -7.04
N SER A 119 19.26 17.92 -8.03
CA SER A 119 17.86 18.34 -7.83
C SER A 119 16.95 17.23 -7.28
N LEU A 120 17.48 16.01 -7.11
CA LEU A 120 16.70 14.87 -6.64
C LEU A 120 16.33 15.05 -5.16
N ASN A 121 15.05 14.86 -4.85
CA ASN A 121 14.58 14.94 -3.48
C ASN A 121 14.80 13.61 -2.74
N ILE A 122 15.89 13.55 -1.99
CA ILE A 122 16.30 12.39 -1.15
C ILE A 122 15.29 12.01 -0.04
N ARG A 123 14.29 12.86 0.24
CA ARG A 123 13.24 12.56 1.23
C ARG A 123 12.05 11.83 0.62
N LYS A 124 12.01 11.64 -0.71
CA LYS A 124 10.96 10.86 -1.38
C LYS A 124 11.23 9.37 -1.25
N SER A 125 10.14 8.60 -1.17
CA SER A 125 10.14 7.15 -1.18
C SER A 125 10.76 6.59 -2.45
N SER A 126 11.46 5.45 -2.34
CA SER A 126 11.92 4.66 -3.49
C SER A 126 10.78 4.25 -4.40
N GLY A 127 11.07 4.11 -5.68
CA GLY A 127 10.15 3.53 -6.65
C GLY A 127 9.93 2.03 -6.44
N PRO A 128 9.07 1.39 -7.25
CA PRO A 128 8.86 -0.06 -7.23
C PRO A 128 10.10 -0.86 -7.68
N ASP A 129 11.12 -0.17 -8.21
CA ASP A 129 12.44 -0.69 -8.55
C ASP A 129 13.33 -0.96 -7.32
N GLY A 130 12.95 -0.48 -6.13
CA GLY A 130 13.69 -0.69 -4.90
C GLY A 130 14.97 0.15 -4.78
N ILE A 131 15.20 1.10 -5.69
CA ILE A 131 16.39 1.96 -5.69
C ILE A 131 16.10 3.18 -4.81
N PRO A 132 16.87 3.43 -3.73
CA PRO A 132 16.70 4.61 -2.90
C PRO A 132 17.09 5.89 -3.64
N SER A 133 16.38 6.98 -3.34
CA SER A 133 16.70 8.33 -3.85
C SER A 133 18.01 8.88 -3.27
N THR A 134 18.53 8.25 -2.19
CA THR A 134 19.87 8.46 -1.68
C THR A 134 20.87 7.68 -2.54
N VAL A 135 21.54 8.39 -3.43
CA VAL A 135 22.76 7.88 -4.06
C VAL A 135 23.93 8.17 -3.13
N ASP A 136 24.50 7.14 -2.50
CA ASP A 136 25.81 7.28 -1.86
C ASP A 136 26.83 7.47 -2.99
N VAL A 137 27.19 8.73 -3.23
CA VAL A 137 28.26 9.10 -4.16
C VAL A 137 29.58 8.67 -3.51
N CYS A 138 29.94 7.40 -3.65
CA CYS A 138 31.32 6.97 -3.43
C CYS A 138 32.21 7.65 -4.49
N SER A 139 33.11 8.51 -4.02
CA SER A 139 34.19 9.23 -4.73
C SER A 139 34.04 9.44 -6.23
N ILE A 140 33.70 10.67 -6.63
CA ILE A 140 33.99 11.18 -7.97
C ILE A 140 35.48 11.56 -8.00
N ASP A 141 36.35 10.57 -8.10
CA ASP A 141 37.72 10.78 -8.56
C ASP A 141 37.83 10.27 -10.00
N GLY A 142 37.59 11.21 -10.92
CA GLY A 142 38.34 11.40 -12.16
C GLY A 142 38.34 10.35 -13.27
N THR A 143 38.16 9.05 -13.02
CA THR A 143 38.40 8.03 -14.05
C THR A 143 37.72 6.71 -13.70
N SER A 144 36.94 6.20 -14.65
CA SER A 144 36.24 4.90 -14.65
C SER A 144 34.92 4.82 -13.87
N PHE A 145 33.83 4.64 -14.63
CA PHE A 145 32.52 4.22 -14.14
C PHE A 145 32.57 2.71 -13.97
N ASN A 146 32.70 2.21 -12.74
CA ASN A 146 32.42 0.82 -12.43
C ASN A 146 31.34 0.78 -11.35
N ALA A 147 30.10 0.59 -11.79
CA ALA A 147 28.96 0.42 -10.90
C ALA A 147 28.89 -1.04 -10.46
N SER A 148 29.64 -1.39 -9.41
CA SER A 148 29.45 -2.66 -8.72
C SER A 148 28.24 -2.55 -7.79
N PHE A 149 27.10 -3.06 -8.26
CA PHE A 149 25.87 -3.15 -7.48
C PHE A 149 26.00 -4.33 -6.50
N LEU A 150 26.54 -4.10 -5.31
CA LEU A 150 26.47 -5.10 -4.25
C LEU A 150 25.05 -5.10 -3.66
N VAL A 151 24.19 -5.94 -4.22
CA VAL A 151 22.92 -6.33 -3.60
C VAL A 151 23.24 -7.17 -2.37
N LEU A 152 23.27 -6.54 -1.19
CA LEU A 152 23.17 -7.29 0.06
C LEU A 152 21.71 -7.77 0.21
N PRO A 153 21.44 -9.08 0.23
CA PRO A 153 20.09 -9.59 0.43
C PRO A 153 19.67 -9.32 1.88
N LEU A 154 18.73 -8.39 2.07
CA LEU A 154 18.03 -8.28 3.35
C LEU A 154 17.20 -9.55 3.57
N PRO A 155 17.28 -10.18 4.76
CA PRO A 155 16.55 -11.41 5.03
C PRO A 155 15.05 -11.15 4.98
N ARG A 156 14.35 -11.86 4.09
CA ARG A 156 12.89 -11.89 4.03
C ARG A 156 12.39 -12.36 5.40
N ARG A 157 11.73 -11.48 6.16
CA ARG A 157 10.91 -11.90 7.30
C ARG A 157 9.72 -12.68 6.74
N SER A 158 9.76 -13.99 6.90
CA SER A 158 8.61 -14.86 6.73
C SER A 158 7.48 -14.41 7.67
N PRO A 159 6.21 -14.48 7.22
CA PRO A 159 5.08 -14.31 8.12
C PRO A 159 5.06 -15.48 9.11
N LYS A 160 5.03 -15.16 10.40
CA LYS A 160 4.72 -16.14 11.44
C LYS A 160 3.26 -16.54 11.26
N ILE A 161 3.04 -17.76 10.75
CA ILE A 161 1.78 -18.45 10.89
C ILE A 161 1.67 -18.78 12.38
N MET A 162 0.75 -18.10 13.07
CA MET A 162 0.41 -18.39 14.45
C MET A 162 -0.68 -19.46 14.40
N GLU A 163 -0.23 -20.72 14.42
CA GLU A 163 -1.06 -21.87 14.76
C GLU A 163 -1.42 -21.74 16.25
N ASP A 164 -2.62 -21.24 16.55
CA ASP A 164 -3.22 -21.40 17.88
C ASP A 164 -4.40 -22.36 17.76
N GLY A 165 -4.13 -23.59 18.21
CA GLY A 165 -5.12 -24.65 18.33
C GLY A 165 -6.20 -24.27 19.34
N PHE A 166 -7.44 -24.28 18.87
CA PHE A 166 -8.62 -24.30 19.72
C PHE A 166 -9.12 -25.74 19.80
N ARG A 167 -8.76 -26.47 20.87
CA ARG A 167 -9.51 -27.68 21.26
C ARG A 167 -10.71 -27.21 22.09
N PRO A 168 -11.94 -27.59 21.75
CA PRO A 168 -13.06 -27.48 22.69
C PRO A 168 -12.86 -28.49 23.82
N LEU A 169 -12.97 -28.04 25.06
CA LEU A 169 -13.34 -28.90 26.18
C LEU A 169 -14.87 -28.98 26.16
N ASP A 170 -15.37 -30.15 25.78
CA ASP A 170 -16.77 -30.53 25.98
C ASP A 170 -16.98 -31.03 27.43
N PRO A 171 -18.23 -30.97 27.94
CA PRO A 171 -18.56 -30.84 29.36
C PRO A 171 -18.29 -32.06 30.26
#